data_AF-A0A0B7JYI7-F1
#
_entry.id   AF-A0A0B7JYI7-F1
#
_cell.length_a   1.000
_cell.length_b   1.000
_cell.length_c   1.000
_cell.angle_alpha   90.00
_cell.angle_beta   90.00
_cell.angle_gamma   90.00
#
_symmetry.space_group_name_H-M   'P 1'
#
loop_
_entity.id
_entity.type
_entity.pdbx_description
1 polymer ?
#
loop_
_entity_poly.entity_id
_entity_poly.type
_entity_poly.pdbx_seq_one_letter_code
_entity_poly.pdbx_strand_id
1 'polypeptide(L)'
;MNLKNAFSSYLGTRAEQQFGTLLRPVPNSRATGGHMNHDAPSLELLGEHYNTLYGNAFNTYLLMQLVRLRPNEHTIFQLLGALTSTGIVSPGTVEPTSAVMMDIVVLVAGHIRARSEAEATLEVIATAVKSSIVQRYSKVNGVAPIHAVAQPVTPGPIADISQAADNDQPGEEDLEPYIQAVSLAIGWLSMLFEPDLETTLGSLSVWAKSHPGLEEAQLSIEDWLQTPICHLSSGFGSLFPSLILTENTLQQHSSNLFVSTITFSALQDMGRVSIVWSESLGSHLYFDLEKRELFLFSVPSYCVLCLMSVDQMELLQKLLPRRNDISKEMARSFLREVILSYRLLFAQDARSRYLFSHNEMKRLKKKYGRVTDPLLKLLCGEKFGKGIKQLPTEIWPFSCLRYQDNDELGLVEQSTYIDTLDFPALGSRLRSIQIFSQRQDPSLVRDMWRDRRNPMQWLAFWAVLWIGGVTIIIGVAQLIVAIIDAAK
;
A
#
# COMPACT_ATOMS: atom_id res chain seq x y z
N MET A 1 -4.11 -35.70 -0.08
CA MET A 1 -3.32 -34.68 0.67
C MET A 1 -3.55 -33.35 -0.01
N ASN A 2 -4.12 -32.36 0.68
CA ASN A 2 -4.69 -31.17 0.05
C ASN A 2 -3.57 -30.28 -0.54
N LEU A 3 -3.57 -30.06 -1.87
CA LEU A 3 -2.55 -29.30 -2.62
C LEU A 3 -2.29 -27.92 -1.98
N LYS A 4 -3.35 -27.32 -1.42
CA LYS A 4 -3.32 -26.09 -0.62
C LYS A 4 -2.31 -26.12 0.55
N ASN A 5 -2.23 -27.23 1.27
CA ASN A 5 -1.35 -27.35 2.44
C ASN A 5 0.10 -27.62 2.02
N ALA A 6 0.30 -28.40 0.95
CA ALA A 6 1.64 -28.66 0.41
C ALA A 6 2.26 -27.39 -0.19
N PHE A 7 1.47 -26.61 -0.94
CA PHE A 7 1.94 -25.39 -1.60
C PHE A 7 2.14 -24.22 -0.62
N SER A 8 1.21 -24.03 0.32
CA SER A 8 1.37 -23.04 1.39
C SER A 8 2.54 -23.36 2.32
N SER A 9 2.80 -24.64 2.60
CA SER A 9 3.99 -25.06 3.34
C SER A 9 5.26 -24.80 2.55
N TYR A 10 5.31 -25.15 1.26
CA TYR A 10 6.48 -24.96 0.41
C TYR A 10 6.88 -23.48 0.26
N LEU A 11 5.91 -22.60 -0.02
CA LEU A 11 6.18 -21.17 -0.16
C LEU A 11 6.51 -20.49 1.18
N GLY A 12 5.84 -20.89 2.27
CA GLY A 12 6.18 -20.43 3.62
C GLY A 12 7.62 -20.78 4.00
N THR A 13 8.04 -22.02 3.75
CA THR A 13 9.41 -22.48 4.03
C THR A 13 10.45 -21.76 3.18
N ARG A 14 10.16 -21.48 1.90
CA ARG A 14 11.09 -20.79 1.00
C ARG A 14 11.22 -19.29 1.32
N ALA A 15 10.13 -18.61 1.65
CA ALA A 15 10.15 -17.23 2.13
C ALA A 15 10.87 -17.12 3.48
N GLU A 16 10.60 -18.00 4.44
CA GLU A 16 11.32 -18.03 5.72
C GLU A 16 12.80 -18.34 5.56
N GLN A 17 13.20 -19.22 4.63
CA GLN A 17 14.61 -19.49 4.35
C GLN A 17 15.31 -18.28 3.71
N GLN A 18 14.69 -17.60 2.75
CA GLN A 18 15.30 -16.43 2.11
C GLN A 18 15.40 -15.26 3.09
N PHE A 19 14.34 -14.92 3.82
CA PHE A 19 14.36 -13.88 4.85
C PHE A 19 15.23 -14.23 6.07
N GLY A 20 15.24 -15.49 6.50
CA GLY A 20 16.07 -15.96 7.62
C GLY A 20 17.57 -15.97 7.32
N THR A 21 17.96 -16.11 6.06
CA THR A 21 19.37 -16.00 5.63
C THR A 21 19.84 -14.55 5.62
N LEU A 22 18.92 -13.60 5.39
CA LEU A 22 19.19 -12.15 5.31
C LEU A 22 19.30 -11.46 6.67
N LEU A 23 18.59 -11.95 7.69
CA LEU A 23 18.65 -11.42 9.05
C LEU A 23 19.74 -12.06 9.91
N ARG A 24 20.53 -13.00 9.36
CA ARG A 24 21.69 -13.53 10.08
C ARG A 24 22.81 -12.51 10.04
N PRO A 25 23.33 -12.08 11.21
CA PRO A 25 24.51 -11.23 11.24
C PRO A 25 25.65 -11.97 10.53
N VAL A 26 26.33 -11.27 9.61
CA VAL A 26 27.58 -11.75 9.01
C VAL A 26 28.51 -12.12 10.17
N PRO A 27 29.04 -13.35 10.23
CA PRO A 27 29.94 -13.73 11.31
C PRO A 27 31.15 -12.81 11.27
N ASN A 28 31.40 -12.11 12.40
CA ASN A 28 32.58 -11.27 12.59
C ASN A 28 33.83 -12.08 12.21
N SER A 29 34.41 -11.79 11.04
CA SER A 29 35.74 -12.28 10.70
C SER A 29 36.71 -11.62 11.69
N ARG A 30 37.36 -12.46 12.48
CA ARG A 30 38.42 -12.04 13.39
C ARG A 30 39.49 -11.33 12.58
N ALA A 31 39.82 -10.11 13.02
CA ALA A 31 40.87 -9.28 12.50
C ALA A 31 42.21 -10.04 12.43
N THR A 32 42.76 -10.14 11.22
CA THR A 32 44.20 -10.14 10.99
C THR A 32 44.52 -8.85 10.24
N GLY A 33 45.30 -7.99 10.88
CA GLY A 33 45.61 -6.64 10.41
C GLY A 33 46.28 -6.63 9.04
N GLY A 34 45.82 -5.72 8.20
CA GLY A 34 46.41 -5.38 6.91
C GLY A 34 45.63 -4.21 6.34
N HIS A 35 46.34 -3.13 6.02
CA HIS A 35 45.85 -1.88 5.42
C HIS A 35 44.56 -1.99 4.59
N MET A 36 43.49 -1.30 5.02
CA MET A 36 42.28 -1.14 4.23
C MET A 36 42.40 0.10 3.32
N ASN A 37 42.40 -0.16 2.01
CA ASN A 37 41.88 0.79 1.03
C ASN A 37 40.37 0.88 1.20
N HIS A 38 39.84 2.10 1.25
CA HIS A 38 38.41 2.40 1.25
C HIS A 38 37.85 2.29 -0.17
N ASP A 39 37.55 1.08 -0.63
CA ASP A 39 36.62 0.87 -1.73
C ASP A 39 35.28 0.46 -1.14
N ALA A 40 34.39 1.43 -0.95
CA ALA A 40 33.00 1.16 -0.61
C ALA A 40 32.35 0.35 -1.75
N PRO A 41 31.59 -0.72 -1.47
CA PRO A 41 30.90 -1.47 -2.50
C PRO A 41 29.94 -0.53 -3.24
N SER A 42 30.01 -0.50 -4.57
CA SER A 42 29.18 0.36 -5.41
C SER A 42 27.70 0.08 -5.15
N LEU A 43 26.91 1.15 -5.04
CA LEU A 43 25.44 1.13 -4.88
C LEU A 43 24.73 0.23 -5.92
N GLU A 44 25.33 0.02 -7.09
CA GLU A 44 24.85 -0.90 -8.12
C GLU A 44 24.81 -2.37 -7.65
N LEU A 45 25.81 -2.83 -6.90
CA LEU A 45 25.89 -4.22 -6.45
C LEU A 45 24.85 -4.51 -5.35
N LEU A 46 24.59 -3.51 -4.50
CA LEU A 46 23.47 -3.55 -3.55
C LEU A 46 22.14 -3.54 -4.30
N GLY A 47 21.99 -2.67 -5.30
CA GLY A 47 20.79 -2.59 -6.16
C GLY A 47 20.48 -3.90 -6.88
N GLU A 48 21.47 -4.59 -7.45
CA GLU A 48 21.29 -5.88 -8.10
C GLU A 48 20.92 -7.00 -7.12
N HIS A 49 21.58 -7.04 -5.96
CA HIS A 49 21.28 -8.03 -4.93
C HIS A 49 19.87 -7.83 -4.39
N TYR A 50 19.48 -6.57 -4.09
CA TYR A 50 18.14 -6.20 -3.66
C TYR A 50 17.09 -6.47 -4.74
N ASN A 51 17.32 -6.09 -6.01
CA ASN A 51 16.39 -6.36 -7.11
C ASN A 51 16.15 -7.86 -7.33
N THR A 52 17.19 -8.68 -7.20
CA THR A 52 17.05 -10.14 -7.28
C THR A 52 16.26 -10.68 -6.09
N LEU A 53 16.51 -10.16 -4.89
CA LEU A 53 15.86 -10.58 -3.64
C LEU A 53 14.37 -10.24 -3.63
N TYR A 54 14.07 -8.99 -3.94
CA TYR A 54 12.75 -8.40 -3.88
C TYR A 54 11.94 -8.72 -5.13
N GLY A 55 12.58 -8.88 -6.30
CA GLY A 55 11.96 -9.45 -7.49
C GLY A 55 11.48 -10.88 -7.24
N ASN A 56 12.27 -11.70 -6.54
CA ASN A 56 11.83 -13.04 -6.12
C ASN A 56 10.71 -12.99 -5.07
N ALA A 57 10.77 -12.07 -4.11
CA ALA A 57 9.71 -11.88 -3.11
C ALA A 57 8.40 -11.36 -3.73
N PHE A 58 8.48 -10.44 -4.70
CA PHE A 58 7.36 -9.92 -5.47
C PHE A 58 6.76 -10.99 -6.37
N ASN A 59 7.57 -11.73 -7.12
CA ASN A 59 7.08 -12.86 -7.91
C ASN A 59 6.42 -13.91 -7.02
N THR A 60 7.00 -14.19 -5.85
CA THR A 60 6.41 -15.10 -4.85
C THR A 60 5.10 -14.55 -4.31
N TYR A 61 5.03 -13.27 -3.99
CA TYR A 61 3.82 -12.61 -3.50
C TYR A 61 2.72 -12.57 -4.58
N LEU A 62 3.05 -12.27 -5.83
CA LEU A 62 2.15 -12.31 -6.97
C LEU A 62 1.62 -13.73 -7.19
N LEU A 63 2.50 -14.73 -7.19
CA LEU A 63 2.13 -16.16 -7.21
C LEU A 63 1.23 -16.52 -6.03
N MET A 64 1.49 -15.99 -4.84
CA MET A 64 0.70 -16.24 -3.63
C MET A 64 -0.68 -15.62 -3.70
N GLN A 65 -0.79 -14.40 -4.22
CA GLN A 65 -2.09 -13.75 -4.44
C GLN A 65 -2.86 -14.49 -5.53
N LEU A 66 -2.21 -14.89 -6.62
CA LEU A 66 -2.83 -15.70 -7.67
C LEU A 66 -3.36 -17.06 -7.17
N VAL A 67 -2.63 -17.72 -6.26
CA VAL A 67 -3.06 -18.97 -5.61
C VAL A 67 -4.18 -18.75 -4.58
N ARG A 68 -4.24 -17.56 -3.96
CA ARG A 68 -5.25 -17.21 -2.97
C ARG A 68 -6.63 -16.96 -3.59
N LEU A 69 -6.68 -16.53 -4.84
CA LEU A 69 -7.91 -16.08 -5.50
C LEU A 69 -9.00 -17.13 -5.63
N ARG A 70 -8.68 -18.44 -5.56
CA ARG A 70 -9.62 -19.52 -5.93
C ARG A 70 -10.56 -19.05 -7.06
N PRO A 71 -10.03 -18.61 -8.22
CA PRO A 71 -10.91 -18.11 -9.24
C PRO A 71 -11.87 -19.26 -9.57
N ASN A 72 -13.18 -18.95 -9.61
CA ASN A 72 -14.18 -19.90 -10.06
C ASN A 72 -13.67 -20.47 -11.39
N GLU A 73 -13.83 -21.78 -11.61
CA GLU A 73 -13.46 -22.41 -12.88
C GLU A 73 -13.96 -21.55 -14.06
N HIS A 74 -15.14 -20.96 -13.93
CA HIS A 74 -15.70 -20.04 -14.91
C HIS A 74 -14.86 -18.78 -15.18
N THR A 75 -14.34 -18.10 -14.14
CA THR A 75 -13.46 -16.92 -14.30
C THR A 75 -12.12 -17.29 -14.92
N ILE A 76 -11.60 -18.48 -14.59
CA ILE A 76 -10.38 -19.04 -15.21
C ILE A 76 -10.64 -19.32 -16.70
N PHE A 77 -11.78 -19.93 -17.04
CA PHE A 77 -12.18 -20.20 -18.42
C PHE A 77 -12.44 -18.94 -19.23
N GLN A 78 -12.99 -17.87 -18.63
CA GLN A 78 -13.19 -16.59 -19.29
C GLN A 78 -11.86 -15.87 -19.58
N LEU A 79 -10.93 -15.87 -18.62
CA LEU A 79 -9.58 -15.31 -18.80
C LEU A 79 -8.76 -16.09 -19.83
N LEU A 80 -8.83 -17.43 -19.79
CA LEU A 80 -8.21 -18.29 -20.80
C LEU A 80 -8.84 -18.09 -22.17
N GLY A 81 -10.16 -18.08 -22.27
CA GLY A 81 -10.91 -17.83 -23.50
C GLY A 81 -10.50 -16.52 -24.16
N ALA A 82 -10.45 -15.44 -23.37
CA ALA A 82 -10.01 -14.11 -23.80
C ALA A 82 -8.55 -14.09 -24.30
N LEU A 83 -7.65 -14.85 -23.67
CA LEU A 83 -6.23 -14.94 -24.06
C LEU A 83 -5.99 -15.82 -25.30
N THR A 84 -6.82 -16.84 -25.54
CA THR A 84 -6.77 -17.63 -26.79
C THR A 84 -7.28 -16.85 -28.00
N SER A 85 -8.33 -16.05 -27.85
CA SER A 85 -8.90 -15.27 -28.96
C SER A 85 -8.07 -14.03 -29.33
N THR A 86 -7.14 -13.59 -28.48
CA THR A 86 -6.14 -12.57 -28.82
C THR A 86 -4.92 -13.15 -29.54
N GLY A 87 -4.86 -14.47 -29.76
CA GLY A 87 -3.75 -15.15 -30.44
C GLY A 87 -2.49 -15.30 -29.59
N ILE A 88 -2.55 -14.94 -28.30
CA ILE A 88 -1.43 -15.02 -27.36
C ILE A 88 -1.17 -16.48 -26.94
N VAL A 89 -2.21 -17.33 -26.98
CA VAL A 89 -2.12 -18.78 -26.77
C VAL A 89 -2.67 -19.50 -28.00
N SER A 90 -1.89 -20.45 -28.53
CA SER A 90 -2.26 -21.18 -29.74
C SER A 90 -3.45 -22.12 -29.49
N PRO A 91 -4.45 -22.19 -30.39
CA PRO A 91 -5.62 -23.06 -30.23
C PRO A 91 -5.20 -24.52 -30.43
N GLY A 92 -4.89 -25.24 -29.35
CA GLY A 92 -4.52 -26.65 -29.44
C GLY A 92 -4.07 -27.33 -28.13
N THR A 93 -3.76 -26.58 -27.07
CA THR A 93 -3.36 -27.15 -25.77
C THR A 93 -4.56 -27.29 -24.84
N VAL A 94 -5.44 -28.25 -25.14
CA VAL A 94 -6.54 -28.64 -24.24
C VAL A 94 -6.18 -29.96 -23.56
N GLU A 95 -5.45 -29.87 -22.46
CA GLU A 95 -5.69 -30.72 -21.28
C GLU A 95 -5.48 -29.87 -20.00
N PRO A 96 -6.46 -29.85 -19.07
CA PRO A 96 -6.42 -28.97 -17.92
C PRO A 96 -5.57 -29.62 -16.83
N THR A 97 -4.28 -29.37 -16.85
CA THR A 97 -3.44 -29.63 -15.67
C THR A 97 -2.75 -28.34 -15.25
N SER A 98 -2.31 -28.31 -14.00
CA SER A 98 -1.58 -27.24 -13.32
C SER A 98 -0.44 -26.58 -14.10
N ALA A 99 -0.05 -27.15 -15.25
CA ALA A 99 0.88 -26.61 -16.21
C ALA A 99 0.40 -25.29 -16.85
N VAL A 100 -0.86 -25.13 -17.24
CA VAL A 100 -1.31 -23.92 -17.98
C VAL A 100 -1.37 -22.67 -17.08
N MET A 101 -1.73 -22.83 -15.81
CA MET A 101 -1.66 -21.74 -14.82
C MET A 101 -0.20 -21.42 -14.49
N MET A 102 0.67 -22.44 -14.48
CA MET A 102 2.13 -22.27 -14.43
C MET A 102 2.63 -21.55 -15.67
N ASP A 103 2.10 -21.82 -16.86
CA ASP A 103 2.53 -21.21 -18.12
C ASP A 103 2.07 -19.77 -18.21
N ILE A 104 0.85 -19.39 -17.81
CA ILE A 104 0.43 -17.98 -17.74
C ILE A 104 1.26 -17.22 -16.69
N VAL A 105 1.54 -17.84 -15.54
CA VAL A 105 2.37 -17.24 -14.50
C VAL A 105 3.85 -17.22 -14.88
N VAL A 106 4.35 -18.18 -15.65
CA VAL A 106 5.72 -18.24 -16.19
C VAL A 106 5.86 -17.37 -17.44
N LEU A 107 4.78 -17.09 -18.17
CA LEU A 107 4.72 -16.15 -19.28
C LEU A 107 4.65 -14.72 -18.74
N VAL A 108 3.82 -14.46 -17.73
CA VAL A 108 3.78 -13.17 -17.02
C VAL A 108 5.06 -12.96 -16.22
N ALA A 109 5.55 -13.93 -15.43
CA ALA A 109 6.82 -13.81 -14.69
C ALA A 109 8.05 -13.87 -15.61
N GLY A 110 7.98 -14.57 -16.74
CA GLY A 110 9.02 -14.65 -17.77
C GLY A 110 9.07 -13.41 -18.67
N HIS A 111 7.94 -12.77 -18.94
CA HIS A 111 7.88 -11.45 -19.57
C HIS A 111 8.24 -10.33 -18.58
N ILE A 112 7.90 -10.45 -17.30
CA ILE A 112 8.43 -9.57 -16.25
C ILE A 112 9.96 -9.75 -16.10
N ARG A 113 10.50 -10.94 -16.42
CA ARG A 113 11.95 -11.21 -16.51
C ARG A 113 12.59 -10.66 -17.80
N ALA A 114 11.83 -10.51 -18.88
CA ALA A 114 12.24 -9.85 -20.14
C ALA A 114 11.88 -8.36 -20.09
N ARG A 115 12.62 -7.65 -19.23
CA ARG A 115 12.24 -6.41 -18.55
C ARG A 115 12.17 -5.14 -19.42
N SER A 116 12.51 -5.18 -20.72
CA SER A 116 12.43 -4.02 -21.62
C SER A 116 11.38 -4.14 -22.73
N GLU A 117 10.94 -5.36 -23.06
CA GLU A 117 9.94 -5.59 -24.13
C GLU A 117 8.51 -5.62 -23.57
N ALA A 118 8.33 -6.04 -22.30
CA ALA A 118 7.01 -6.15 -21.67
C ALA A 118 6.34 -4.79 -21.40
N GLU A 119 7.09 -3.70 -21.25
CA GLU A 119 6.53 -2.35 -21.05
C GLU A 119 5.96 -1.79 -22.35
N ALA A 120 6.72 -1.91 -23.45
CA ALA A 120 6.19 -1.70 -24.78
C ALA A 120 5.00 -2.63 -25.02
N THR A 121 5.02 -3.88 -24.54
CA THR A 121 3.93 -4.83 -24.80
C THR A 121 2.69 -4.60 -23.93
N LEU A 122 2.76 -4.16 -22.67
CA LEU A 122 1.59 -3.82 -21.86
C LEU A 122 1.00 -2.46 -22.23
N GLU A 123 1.84 -1.51 -22.64
CA GLU A 123 1.38 -0.23 -23.17
C GLU A 123 0.89 -0.38 -24.61
N VAL A 124 1.53 -1.18 -25.46
CA VAL A 124 1.02 -1.56 -26.78
C VAL A 124 -0.19 -2.47 -26.64
N ILE A 125 -0.29 -3.37 -25.67
CA ILE A 125 -1.52 -4.16 -25.46
C ILE A 125 -2.60 -3.24 -24.92
N ALA A 126 -2.40 -2.47 -23.85
CA ALA A 126 -3.44 -1.61 -23.32
C ALA A 126 -3.82 -0.48 -24.30
N THR A 127 -2.86 0.10 -25.03
CA THR A 127 -3.08 1.18 -26.01
C THR A 127 -3.52 0.64 -27.36
N ALA A 128 -3.06 -0.52 -27.83
CA ALA A 128 -3.56 -1.15 -29.06
C ALA A 128 -4.87 -1.87 -28.83
N VAL A 129 -5.12 -2.46 -27.65
CA VAL A 129 -6.47 -2.87 -27.23
C VAL A 129 -7.30 -1.60 -27.19
N LYS A 130 -7.02 -0.60 -26.35
CA LYS A 130 -7.83 0.63 -26.27
C LYS A 130 -8.01 1.33 -27.62
N SER A 131 -6.99 1.45 -28.47
CA SER A 131 -7.11 2.06 -29.80
C SER A 131 -7.88 1.19 -30.78
N SER A 132 -7.70 -0.14 -30.76
CA SER A 132 -8.49 -1.07 -31.59
C SER A 132 -9.95 -1.15 -31.11
N ILE A 133 -10.20 -1.04 -29.80
CA ILE A 133 -11.53 -0.91 -29.22
C ILE A 133 -12.18 0.41 -29.64
N VAL A 134 -11.51 1.55 -29.46
CA VAL A 134 -12.01 2.89 -29.84
C VAL A 134 -12.22 3.01 -31.36
N GLN A 135 -11.33 2.43 -32.16
CA GLN A 135 -11.45 2.40 -33.61
C GLN A 135 -12.60 1.49 -34.07
N ARG A 136 -12.87 0.38 -33.38
CA ARG A 136 -14.05 -0.47 -33.65
C ARG A 136 -15.35 0.19 -33.18
N TYR A 137 -15.35 0.80 -32.00
CA TYR A 137 -16.51 1.49 -31.40
C TYR A 137 -16.96 2.71 -32.24
N SER A 138 -16.00 3.53 -32.72
CA SER A 138 -16.31 4.65 -33.63
C SER A 138 -16.87 4.19 -34.98
N LYS A 139 -16.49 3.00 -35.45
CA LYS A 139 -16.96 2.40 -36.69
C LYS A 139 -18.37 1.81 -36.56
N VAL A 140 -18.71 1.25 -35.40
CA VAL A 140 -20.05 0.71 -35.07
C VAL A 140 -21.07 1.85 -34.87
N ASN A 141 -20.68 2.91 -34.16
CA ASN A 141 -21.60 3.99 -33.80
C ASN A 141 -21.67 5.16 -34.80
N GLY A 142 -20.95 5.10 -35.92
CA GLY A 142 -21.00 6.12 -36.98
C GLY A 142 -20.48 7.51 -36.57
N VAL A 143 -19.82 7.62 -35.41
CA VAL A 143 -19.29 8.89 -34.89
C VAL A 143 -17.90 9.11 -35.48
N ALA A 144 -17.78 10.11 -36.37
CA ALA A 144 -16.50 10.47 -36.95
C ALA A 144 -15.52 10.99 -35.88
N PRO A 145 -14.23 10.58 -35.91
CA PRO A 145 -13.24 11.04 -34.96
C PRO A 145 -13.02 12.56 -35.10
N ILE A 146 -13.15 13.29 -33.99
CA ILE A 146 -12.98 14.74 -33.94
C ILE A 146 -11.48 15.07 -33.90
N HIS A 147 -10.85 15.32 -35.07
CA HIS A 147 -10.11 16.55 -35.39
C HIS A 147 -9.21 16.43 -36.65
N ALA A 148 -9.14 17.58 -37.35
CA ALA A 148 -8.09 18.08 -38.26
C ALA A 148 -8.20 17.79 -39.77
N VAL A 149 -8.51 18.89 -40.46
CA VAL A 149 -8.40 19.22 -41.89
C VAL A 149 -7.05 18.84 -42.50
N ALA A 150 -7.07 18.01 -43.55
CA ALA A 150 -6.39 18.23 -44.85
C ALA A 150 -6.77 17.12 -45.85
N GLN A 151 -7.32 17.50 -47.01
CA GLN A 151 -7.55 16.68 -48.20
C GLN A 151 -6.41 16.90 -49.22
N PRO A 152 -6.38 16.25 -50.41
CA PRO A 152 -6.54 14.82 -50.72
C PRO A 152 -5.44 14.31 -51.70
N VAL A 153 -5.25 12.99 -51.82
CA VAL A 153 -4.59 12.39 -53.00
C VAL A 153 -5.49 11.27 -53.55
N THR A 154 -5.70 11.28 -54.87
CA THR A 154 -6.63 10.45 -55.63
C THR A 154 -6.21 8.98 -55.75
N PRO A 155 -7.16 8.04 -55.99
CA PRO A 155 -6.91 6.60 -55.99
C PRO A 155 -6.64 6.02 -57.39
N GLY A 156 -5.81 4.97 -57.44
CA GLY A 156 -5.75 4.00 -58.54
C GLY A 156 -6.64 2.78 -58.27
N PRO A 157 -7.07 2.03 -59.30
CA PRO A 157 -8.03 0.94 -59.14
C PRO A 157 -7.33 -0.41 -58.97
N ILE A 158 -7.58 -1.09 -57.86
CA ILE A 158 -7.50 -2.56 -57.79
C ILE A 158 -8.80 -3.02 -57.14
N ALA A 159 -9.70 -3.50 -57.99
CA ALA A 159 -10.89 -4.23 -57.61
C ALA A 159 -10.53 -5.69 -57.31
N ASP A 160 -11.41 -6.33 -56.54
CA ASP A 160 -11.55 -7.77 -56.30
C ASP A 160 -10.53 -8.41 -55.35
N ILE A 161 -10.86 -8.41 -54.04
CA ILE A 161 -10.75 -9.51 -53.04
C ILE A 161 -11.52 -9.09 -51.74
N SER A 162 -12.76 -8.57 -51.81
CA SER A 162 -13.50 -8.15 -50.60
C SER A 162 -14.99 -8.50 -50.57
N GLN A 163 -15.36 -9.78 -50.78
CA GLN A 163 -16.76 -10.20 -50.64
C GLN A 163 -16.99 -11.49 -49.83
N ALA A 164 -16.06 -11.90 -48.97
CA ALA A 164 -16.26 -13.09 -48.12
C ALA A 164 -15.93 -12.92 -46.63
N ALA A 165 -15.73 -11.69 -46.13
CA ALA A 165 -15.32 -11.45 -44.74
C ALA A 165 -16.12 -10.35 -44.02
N ASP A 166 -17.32 -10.00 -44.48
CA ASP A 166 -17.95 -8.71 -44.13
C ASP A 166 -19.25 -8.80 -43.29
N ASN A 167 -19.46 -9.85 -42.50
CA ASN A 167 -20.66 -9.91 -41.62
C ASN A 167 -20.46 -10.38 -40.17
N ASP A 168 -19.25 -10.74 -39.75
CA ASP A 168 -18.95 -11.01 -38.33
C ASP A 168 -18.04 -9.91 -37.77
N GLN A 169 -18.57 -8.69 -37.66
CA GLN A 169 -17.97 -7.74 -36.71
C GLN A 169 -18.36 -8.23 -35.32
N PRO A 170 -17.39 -8.59 -34.46
CA PRO A 170 -17.69 -8.94 -33.08
C PRO A 170 -18.47 -7.78 -32.46
N GLY A 171 -19.61 -8.10 -31.86
CA GLY A 171 -20.50 -7.11 -31.27
C GLY A 171 -19.79 -6.34 -30.17
N GLU A 172 -20.30 -5.16 -29.82
CA GLU A 172 -19.82 -4.37 -28.68
C GLU A 172 -19.78 -5.20 -27.37
N GLU A 173 -20.68 -6.18 -27.26
CA GLU A 173 -20.78 -7.17 -26.18
C GLU A 173 -19.52 -8.07 -26.03
N ASP A 174 -18.69 -8.23 -27.06
CA ASP A 174 -17.50 -9.10 -27.02
C ASP A 174 -16.28 -8.45 -26.33
N LEU A 175 -16.33 -7.13 -26.07
CA LEU A 175 -15.19 -6.34 -25.60
C LEU A 175 -15.18 -6.10 -24.08
N GLU A 176 -16.34 -6.19 -23.44
CA GLU A 176 -16.49 -5.95 -22.00
C GLU A 176 -15.62 -6.86 -21.12
N PRO A 177 -15.52 -8.19 -21.36
CA PRO A 177 -14.72 -9.07 -20.51
C PRO A 177 -13.23 -8.70 -20.49
N TYR A 178 -12.72 -8.18 -21.61
CA TYR A 178 -11.32 -7.76 -21.73
C TYR A 178 -11.03 -6.51 -20.92
N ILE A 179 -11.92 -5.51 -21.03
CA ILE A 179 -11.79 -4.25 -20.31
C ILE A 179 -11.86 -4.52 -18.80
N GLN A 180 -12.78 -5.39 -18.39
CA GLN A 180 -12.87 -5.85 -17.01
C GLN A 180 -11.57 -6.53 -16.57
N ALA A 181 -11.07 -7.52 -17.31
CA ALA A 181 -9.81 -8.20 -16.97
C ALA A 181 -8.60 -7.25 -16.86
N VAL A 182 -8.46 -6.29 -17.78
CA VAL A 182 -7.39 -5.28 -17.75
C VAL A 182 -7.54 -4.37 -16.52
N SER A 183 -8.76 -3.93 -16.21
CA SER A 183 -9.01 -3.09 -15.03
C SER A 183 -8.69 -3.83 -13.71
N LEU A 184 -9.07 -5.11 -13.60
CA LEU A 184 -8.72 -5.99 -12.47
C LEU A 184 -7.20 -6.12 -12.32
N ALA A 185 -6.50 -6.36 -13.43
CA ALA A 185 -5.05 -6.46 -13.44
C ALA A 185 -4.37 -5.14 -13.02
N ILE A 186 -4.86 -4.00 -13.49
CA ILE A 186 -4.36 -2.68 -13.09
C ILE A 186 -4.59 -2.46 -11.59
N GLY A 187 -5.79 -2.74 -11.07
CA GLY A 187 -6.10 -2.60 -9.65
C GLY A 187 -5.17 -3.42 -8.77
N TRP A 188 -4.96 -4.70 -9.11
CA TRP A 188 -4.06 -5.58 -8.38
C TRP A 188 -2.59 -5.23 -8.51
N LEU A 189 -2.09 -4.99 -9.71
CA LEU A 189 -0.67 -4.69 -9.92
C LEU A 189 -0.29 -3.38 -9.24
N SER A 190 -1.19 -2.39 -9.27
CA SER A 190 -0.95 -1.09 -8.63
C SER A 190 -1.18 -1.09 -7.12
N MET A 191 -1.95 -2.06 -6.60
CA MET A 191 -2.46 -2.11 -5.23
C MET A 191 -3.22 -0.84 -4.81
N LEU A 192 -3.62 0.02 -5.74
CA LEU A 192 -4.24 1.31 -5.40
C LEU A 192 -5.66 1.15 -4.87
N PHE A 193 -6.36 0.14 -5.39
CA PHE A 193 -7.69 -0.24 -4.99
C PHE A 193 -7.83 -1.75 -5.07
N GLU A 194 -8.75 -2.30 -4.26
CA GLU A 194 -9.11 -3.71 -4.33
C GLU A 194 -10.27 -3.85 -5.32
N PRO A 195 -10.05 -4.39 -6.52
CA PRO A 195 -11.13 -4.57 -7.47
C PRO A 195 -12.11 -5.63 -6.96
N ASP A 196 -13.40 -5.44 -7.24
CA ASP A 196 -14.42 -6.42 -6.91
C ASP A 196 -14.48 -7.52 -7.98
N LEU A 197 -14.29 -8.77 -7.54
CA LEU A 197 -14.30 -9.95 -8.41
C LEU A 197 -15.72 -10.45 -8.70
N GLU A 198 -16.71 -9.99 -7.95
CA GLU A 198 -18.12 -10.36 -8.13
C GLU A 198 -18.85 -9.38 -9.06
N THR A 199 -18.10 -8.56 -9.81
CA THR A 199 -18.65 -7.56 -10.71
C THR A 199 -19.44 -8.18 -11.86
N THR A 200 -20.63 -7.62 -12.09
CA THR A 200 -21.45 -7.96 -13.26
C THR A 200 -20.71 -7.54 -14.53
N LEU A 201 -20.84 -8.34 -15.59
CA LEU A 201 -20.39 -7.93 -16.93
C LEU A 201 -20.99 -6.56 -17.28
N GLY A 202 -20.22 -5.68 -17.92
CA GLY A 202 -20.66 -4.31 -18.21
C GLY A 202 -20.32 -3.26 -17.14
N SER A 203 -19.89 -3.66 -15.94
CA SER A 203 -19.54 -2.72 -14.86
C SER A 203 -18.20 -3.04 -14.21
N LEU A 204 -17.49 -1.97 -13.85
CA LEU A 204 -16.25 -2.05 -13.08
C LEU A 204 -16.54 -1.55 -11.68
N SER A 205 -16.26 -2.36 -10.67
CA SER A 205 -16.48 -1.94 -9.29
C SER A 205 -15.28 -2.18 -8.40
N VAL A 206 -15.11 -1.28 -7.44
CA VAL A 206 -14.12 -1.36 -6.39
C VAL A 206 -14.80 -1.96 -5.18
N TRP A 207 -14.11 -2.88 -4.51
CA TRP A 207 -14.62 -3.49 -3.30
C TRP A 207 -14.84 -2.43 -2.21
N ALA A 208 -16.08 -1.97 -2.04
CA ALA A 208 -16.40 -0.81 -1.21
C ALA A 208 -15.93 -0.95 0.26
N LYS A 209 -15.86 -2.18 0.80
CA LYS A 209 -15.36 -2.41 2.16
C LYS A 209 -13.86 -2.13 2.33
N SER A 210 -13.11 -2.09 1.23
CA SER A 210 -11.68 -1.79 1.25
C SER A 210 -11.41 -0.28 1.28
N HIS A 211 -12.41 0.53 0.92
CA HIS A 211 -12.34 1.98 0.86
C HIS A 211 -13.66 2.64 1.29
N PRO A 212 -13.87 2.90 2.59
CA PRO A 212 -15.13 3.47 3.07
C PRO A 212 -15.39 4.93 2.66
N GLY A 213 -14.49 5.55 1.89
CA GLY A 213 -14.59 6.95 1.44
C GLY A 213 -14.75 7.14 -0.07
N LEU A 214 -14.95 6.07 -0.84
CA LEU A 214 -15.28 6.22 -2.27
C LEU A 214 -16.78 6.53 -2.38
N GLU A 215 -17.09 7.69 -2.95
CA GLU A 215 -18.48 8.13 -3.21
C GLU A 215 -19.13 7.26 -4.30
N GLU A 216 -18.34 6.79 -5.27
CA GLU A 216 -18.76 5.91 -6.35
C GLU A 216 -17.89 4.65 -6.36
N ALA A 217 -18.50 3.52 -5.97
CA ALA A 217 -17.84 2.22 -6.00
C ALA A 217 -17.91 1.55 -7.38
N GLN A 218 -18.60 2.16 -8.36
CA GLN A 218 -18.88 1.58 -9.67
C GLN A 218 -18.62 2.61 -10.77
N LEU A 219 -17.97 2.16 -11.85
CA LEU A 219 -17.72 2.90 -13.06
C LEU A 219 -18.27 2.09 -14.25
N SER A 220 -19.01 2.73 -15.15
CA SER A 220 -19.47 2.06 -16.37
C SER A 220 -18.28 1.77 -17.30
N ILE A 221 -18.39 0.72 -18.12
CA ILE A 221 -17.35 0.42 -19.13
C ILE A 221 -17.24 1.54 -20.16
N GLU A 222 -18.36 2.18 -20.51
CA GLU A 222 -18.40 3.34 -21.41
C GLU A 222 -17.56 4.49 -20.86
N ASP A 223 -17.74 4.84 -19.57
CA ASP A 223 -16.96 5.87 -18.91
C ASP A 223 -15.47 5.50 -18.87
N TRP A 224 -15.16 4.23 -18.61
CA TRP A 224 -13.79 3.72 -18.61
C TRP A 224 -13.10 3.86 -19.98
N LEU A 225 -13.84 3.58 -21.06
CA LEU A 225 -13.33 3.69 -22.42
C LEU A 225 -12.99 5.13 -22.78
N GLN A 226 -13.86 6.06 -22.40
CA GLN A 226 -13.66 7.49 -22.63
C GLN A 226 -12.61 8.12 -21.71
N THR A 227 -12.40 7.55 -20.52
CA THR A 227 -11.50 8.09 -19.50
C THR A 227 -10.05 7.62 -19.74
N PRO A 228 -9.05 8.53 -19.87
CA PRO A 228 -7.65 8.11 -19.96
C PRO A 228 -7.22 7.29 -18.72
N ILE A 229 -6.26 6.38 -18.87
CA ILE A 229 -5.83 5.48 -17.77
C ILE A 229 -5.43 6.26 -16.50
N CYS A 230 -4.76 7.40 -16.66
CA CYS A 230 -4.37 8.29 -15.55
C CYS A 230 -5.54 8.98 -14.85
N HIS A 231 -6.74 8.98 -15.45
CA HIS A 231 -7.98 9.51 -14.88
C HIS A 231 -8.90 8.40 -14.38
N LEU A 232 -8.57 7.13 -14.58
CA LEU A 232 -9.35 6.02 -14.02
C LEU A 232 -9.40 6.10 -12.50
N SER A 233 -8.30 6.54 -11.88
CA SER A 233 -8.30 6.72 -10.44
C SER A 233 -9.32 7.75 -9.98
N SER A 234 -9.61 8.78 -10.78
CA SER A 234 -10.63 9.79 -10.46
C SER A 234 -12.05 9.32 -10.69
N GLY A 235 -12.28 8.35 -11.58
CA GLY A 235 -13.60 7.75 -11.81
C GLY A 235 -14.13 6.98 -10.62
N PHE A 236 -13.25 6.48 -9.74
CA PHE A 236 -13.64 5.86 -8.47
C PHE A 236 -13.71 6.88 -7.31
N GLY A 237 -13.47 8.17 -7.57
CA GLY A 237 -13.31 9.21 -6.55
C GLY A 237 -11.84 9.50 -6.20
N SER A 238 -11.58 10.11 -5.05
CA SER A 238 -10.19 10.40 -4.63
C SER A 238 -9.49 9.16 -4.03
N LEU A 239 -9.01 8.26 -4.90
CA LEU A 239 -8.21 7.09 -4.46
C LEU A 239 -6.93 7.50 -3.73
N PHE A 240 -6.37 8.65 -4.12
CA PHE A 240 -5.24 9.27 -3.45
C PHE A 240 -5.71 10.35 -2.48
N PRO A 241 -5.05 10.49 -1.32
CA PRO A 241 -5.23 11.67 -0.49
C PRO A 241 -5.09 12.94 -1.34
N SER A 242 -5.95 13.94 -1.10
CA SER A 242 -5.90 15.22 -1.79
C SER A 242 -4.53 15.86 -1.58
N LEU A 243 -3.71 15.87 -2.63
CA LEU A 243 -2.38 16.47 -2.59
C LEU A 243 -2.54 17.98 -2.69
N ILE A 244 -2.64 18.64 -1.54
CA ILE A 244 -2.70 20.09 -1.42
C ILE A 244 -1.27 20.61 -1.63
N LEU A 245 -0.80 20.64 -2.88
CA LEU A 245 0.50 21.19 -3.26
C LEU A 245 0.40 22.60 -3.87
N THR A 246 -0.65 23.38 -3.59
CA THR A 246 -0.58 24.80 -3.93
C THR A 246 0.25 25.51 -2.86
N GLU A 247 1.40 26.07 -3.24
CA GLU A 247 2.32 26.80 -2.34
C GLU A 247 1.59 27.84 -1.46
N ASN A 248 0.53 28.45 -2.00
CA ASN A 248 -0.29 29.43 -1.29
C ASN A 248 -1.13 28.83 -0.13
N THR A 249 -1.45 27.53 -0.14
CA THR A 249 -2.16 26.88 0.98
C THR A 249 -1.24 26.21 1.99
N LEU A 250 -0.03 25.83 1.57
CA LEU A 250 0.98 25.17 2.42
C LEU A 250 1.45 26.06 3.59
N GLN A 251 1.57 27.37 3.38
CA GLN A 251 2.02 28.30 4.44
C GLN A 251 0.92 28.64 5.45
N GLN A 252 -0.36 28.59 5.05
CA GLN A 252 -1.45 29.07 5.91
C GLN A 252 -2.05 27.98 6.81
N HIS A 253 -1.76 26.70 6.55
CA HIS A 253 -2.42 25.58 7.24
C HIS A 253 -1.46 24.51 7.77
N SER A 254 -0.14 24.73 7.84
CA SER A 254 0.76 23.72 8.43
C SER A 254 0.41 23.49 9.90
N SER A 255 0.30 22.23 10.30
CA SER A 255 -0.01 21.86 11.68
C SER A 255 0.97 20.83 12.21
N ASN A 256 1.29 20.97 13.49
CA ASN A 256 2.15 20.03 14.18
C ASN A 256 1.36 18.76 14.52
N LEU A 257 1.86 17.63 14.05
CA LEU A 257 1.43 16.29 14.40
C LEU A 257 2.23 15.81 15.60
N PHE A 258 1.56 15.62 16.73
CA PHE A 258 2.17 15.14 17.96
C PHE A 258 2.09 13.62 18.02
N VAL A 259 3.23 12.95 18.16
CA VAL A 259 3.29 11.48 18.24
C VAL A 259 2.41 10.95 19.37
N SER A 260 2.40 11.64 20.51
CA SER A 260 1.62 11.28 21.70
C SER A 260 0.11 11.18 21.46
N THR A 261 -0.43 11.85 20.44
CA THR A 261 -1.87 11.84 20.14
C THR A 261 -2.22 10.82 19.05
N ILE A 262 -1.27 10.47 18.19
CA ILE A 262 -1.51 9.65 16.98
C ILE A 262 -1.07 8.18 17.18
N THR A 263 -0.22 7.87 18.16
CA THR A 263 0.21 6.48 18.44
C THR A 263 -0.97 5.52 18.59
N PHE A 264 -0.79 4.27 18.16
CA PHE A 264 -1.85 3.28 18.18
C PHE A 264 -2.38 3.01 19.59
N SER A 265 -1.52 3.04 20.61
CA SER A 265 -1.95 2.89 22.00
C SER A 265 -2.87 4.03 22.44
N ALA A 266 -2.57 5.28 22.05
CA ALA A 266 -3.41 6.44 22.28
C ALA A 266 -4.78 6.28 21.58
N LEU A 267 -4.76 5.92 20.29
CA LEU A 267 -5.98 5.73 19.50
C LEU A 267 -6.85 4.57 20.05
N GLN A 268 -6.24 3.48 20.48
CA GLN A 268 -6.96 2.33 21.02
C GLN A 268 -7.51 2.61 22.42
N ASP A 269 -6.73 3.23 23.31
CA ASP A 269 -7.16 3.47 24.69
C ASP A 269 -8.25 4.55 24.78
N MET A 270 -8.06 5.65 24.05
CA MET A 270 -8.89 6.85 24.21
C MET A 270 -9.98 6.91 23.15
N GLY A 271 -9.62 6.60 21.90
CA GLY A 271 -10.55 6.61 20.79
C GLY A 271 -11.33 5.31 20.63
N ARG A 272 -10.90 4.20 21.26
CA ARG A 272 -11.35 2.84 20.94
C ARG A 272 -11.23 2.54 19.44
N VAL A 273 -10.24 3.14 18.80
CA VAL A 273 -9.99 2.96 17.37
C VAL A 273 -9.48 1.55 17.15
N SER A 274 -10.08 0.85 16.19
CA SER A 274 -9.62 -0.47 15.76
C SER A 274 -8.89 -0.37 14.43
N ILE A 275 -7.82 -1.16 14.27
CA ILE A 275 -7.12 -1.25 12.99
C ILE A 275 -7.86 -2.24 12.08
N VAL A 276 -8.05 -1.81 10.84
CA VAL A 276 -8.50 -2.62 9.72
C VAL A 276 -7.37 -2.72 8.71
N TRP A 277 -6.81 -3.91 8.57
CA TRP A 277 -5.76 -4.16 7.58
C TRP A 277 -6.38 -4.28 6.18
N SER A 278 -5.89 -3.49 5.23
CA SER A 278 -6.36 -3.39 3.86
C SER A 278 -5.28 -3.82 2.87
N GLU A 279 -5.67 -4.38 1.74
CA GLU A 279 -4.75 -4.65 0.62
C GLU A 279 -4.68 -3.46 -0.35
N SER A 280 -5.50 -2.43 -0.11
CA SER A 280 -5.44 -1.19 -0.86
C SER A 280 -4.49 -0.18 -0.23
N LEU A 281 -3.53 0.28 -1.03
CA LEU A 281 -2.62 1.37 -0.73
C LEU A 281 -3.37 2.71 -0.60
N GLY A 282 -4.36 2.98 -1.45
CA GLY A 282 -5.14 4.23 -1.41
C GLY A 282 -5.97 4.39 -0.13
N SER A 283 -6.30 3.28 0.54
CA SER A 283 -7.02 3.27 1.82
C SER A 283 -6.14 3.55 3.05
N HIS A 284 -4.81 3.65 2.89
CA HIS A 284 -3.89 3.79 4.01
C HIS A 284 -4.12 5.08 4.80
N LEU A 285 -4.29 4.97 6.12
CA LEU A 285 -4.72 6.02 7.06
C LEU A 285 -6.10 6.61 6.79
N TYR A 286 -6.94 5.95 5.99
CA TYR A 286 -8.35 6.31 5.96
C TYR A 286 -8.98 6.02 7.32
N PHE A 287 -9.68 7.00 7.89
CA PHE A 287 -10.27 6.89 9.21
C PHE A 287 -11.79 7.05 9.14
N ASP A 288 -12.51 5.95 9.39
CA ASP A 288 -13.96 5.93 9.51
C ASP A 288 -14.33 6.40 10.93
N LEU A 289 -14.86 7.61 11.03
CA LEU A 289 -15.24 8.23 12.30
C LEU A 289 -16.40 7.52 12.99
N GLU A 290 -17.34 6.97 12.21
CA GLU A 290 -18.56 6.34 12.73
C GLU A 290 -18.22 4.99 13.34
N LYS A 291 -17.45 4.18 12.61
CA LYS A 291 -17.02 2.85 13.07
C LYS A 291 -15.78 2.88 13.96
N ARG A 292 -15.07 4.01 13.98
CA ARG A 292 -13.77 4.18 14.65
C ARG A 292 -12.76 3.16 14.11
N GLU A 293 -12.72 3.02 12.80
CA GLU A 293 -11.84 2.09 12.10
C GLU A 293 -10.75 2.86 11.35
N LEU A 294 -9.50 2.56 11.65
CA LEU A 294 -8.34 3.09 10.95
C LEU A 294 -7.81 2.04 9.98
N PHE A 295 -7.85 2.37 8.70
CA PHE A 295 -7.42 1.49 7.63
C PHE A 295 -5.92 1.61 7.43
N LEU A 296 -5.22 0.46 7.45
CA LEU A 296 -3.79 0.40 7.20
C LEU A 296 -3.52 -0.60 6.09
N PHE A 297 -2.78 -0.17 5.07
CA PHE A 297 -2.22 -1.06 4.06
C PHE A 297 -1.45 -2.22 4.71
N SER A 298 -1.50 -3.42 4.14
CA SER A 298 -0.95 -4.64 4.76
C SER A 298 0.37 -5.10 4.16
N VAL A 299 0.87 -4.41 3.13
CA VAL A 299 2.01 -4.87 2.33
C VAL A 299 3.05 -3.75 2.11
N PRO A 300 3.61 -3.14 3.17
CA PRO A 300 4.60 -2.07 3.02
C PRO A 300 5.85 -2.46 2.21
N SER A 301 6.16 -3.75 2.06
CA SER A 301 7.23 -4.22 1.16
C SER A 301 6.97 -3.82 -0.29
N TYR A 302 5.71 -3.71 -0.70
CA TYR A 302 5.34 -3.16 -2.01
C TYR A 302 5.80 -1.70 -2.17
N CYS A 303 5.66 -0.88 -1.12
CA CYS A 303 6.14 0.51 -1.16
C CYS A 303 7.66 0.57 -1.36
N VAL A 304 8.41 -0.28 -0.64
CA VAL A 304 9.87 -0.38 -0.79
C VAL A 304 10.23 -0.86 -2.20
N LEU A 305 9.55 -1.90 -2.71
CA LEU A 305 9.72 -2.39 -4.08
C LEU A 305 9.55 -1.29 -5.11
N CYS A 306 8.46 -0.52 -5.03
CA CYS A 306 8.21 0.60 -5.93
C CYS A 306 9.28 1.68 -5.80
N LEU A 307 9.75 1.99 -4.59
CA LEU A 307 10.79 3.00 -4.37
C LEU A 307 12.15 2.58 -4.95
N MET A 308 12.44 1.29 -4.97
CA MET A 308 13.71 0.75 -5.48
C MET A 308 13.68 0.42 -6.98
N SER A 309 12.50 0.22 -7.57
CA SER A 309 12.34 -0.15 -8.98
C SER A 309 11.79 1.01 -9.82
N VAL A 310 12.53 1.40 -10.85
CA VAL A 310 12.10 2.44 -11.81
C VAL A 310 10.77 2.05 -12.47
N ASP A 311 10.67 0.82 -12.98
CA ASP A 311 9.50 0.31 -13.73
C ASP A 311 8.20 0.33 -12.91
N GLN A 312 8.24 -0.20 -11.68
CA GLN A 312 7.09 -0.22 -10.78
C GLN A 312 6.65 1.20 -10.39
N MET A 313 7.62 2.11 -10.23
CA MET A 313 7.34 3.51 -9.99
C MET A 313 6.69 4.17 -11.22
N GLU A 314 7.06 3.78 -12.44
CA GLU A 314 6.44 4.29 -13.66
C GLU A 314 5.00 3.83 -13.84
N LEU A 315 4.68 2.57 -13.53
CA LEU A 315 3.31 2.10 -13.52
C LEU A 315 2.45 2.92 -12.55
N LEU A 316 2.93 3.11 -11.31
CA LEU A 316 2.23 3.90 -10.30
C LEU A 316 2.06 5.36 -10.74
N GLN A 317 3.08 5.96 -11.36
CA GLN A 317 3.02 7.31 -11.92
C GLN A 317 1.98 7.45 -13.03
N LYS A 318 1.90 6.47 -13.94
CA LYS A 318 0.91 6.48 -15.04
C LYS A 318 -0.53 6.40 -14.53
N LEU A 319 -0.73 5.81 -13.35
CA LEU A 319 -2.04 5.70 -12.69
C LEU A 319 -2.39 6.88 -11.79
N LEU A 320 -1.40 7.73 -11.48
CA LEU A 320 -1.62 8.96 -10.74
C LEU A 320 -2.21 10.06 -11.66
N PRO A 321 -3.12 10.90 -11.15
CA PRO A 321 -3.65 12.03 -11.92
C PRO A 321 -2.50 12.91 -12.43
N ARG A 322 -2.36 13.00 -13.76
CA ARG A 322 -1.24 13.69 -14.40
C ARG A 322 -1.43 15.20 -14.29
N ARG A 323 -1.01 15.78 -13.17
CA ARG A 323 -1.11 17.22 -12.90
C ARG A 323 0.19 18.00 -13.09
N ASN A 324 1.22 17.40 -13.73
CA ASN A 324 2.57 17.90 -14.14
C ASN A 324 3.69 16.94 -13.67
N ASP A 325 4.96 17.24 -13.97
CA ASP A 325 6.18 16.49 -13.56
C ASP A 325 6.27 16.22 -12.03
N ILE A 326 5.50 16.97 -11.25
CA ILE A 326 5.29 16.81 -9.81
C ILE A 326 4.80 15.40 -9.44
N SER A 327 4.14 14.69 -10.37
CA SER A 327 3.57 13.36 -10.15
C SER A 327 4.58 12.28 -9.72
N LYS A 328 5.83 12.33 -10.20
CA LYS A 328 6.85 11.31 -9.87
C LYS A 328 7.34 11.43 -8.43
N GLU A 329 7.72 12.63 -8.02
CA GLU A 329 8.17 12.84 -6.64
C GLU A 329 7.01 12.71 -5.66
N MET A 330 5.80 13.04 -6.08
CA MET A 330 4.57 12.83 -5.32
C MET A 330 4.29 11.35 -5.04
N ALA A 331 4.40 10.48 -6.05
CA ALA A 331 4.26 9.03 -5.87
C ALA A 331 5.26 8.51 -4.84
N ARG A 332 6.53 8.93 -4.96
CA ARG A 332 7.60 8.55 -4.05
C ARG A 332 7.36 9.08 -2.65
N SER A 333 6.99 10.35 -2.51
CA SER A 333 6.67 10.97 -1.23
C SER A 333 5.57 10.18 -0.54
N PHE A 334 4.47 9.91 -1.23
CA PHE A 334 3.36 9.13 -0.69
C PHE A 334 3.80 7.74 -0.20
N LEU A 335 4.60 7.01 -0.98
CA LEU A 335 5.11 5.69 -0.55
C LEU A 335 6.04 5.78 0.66
N ARG A 336 6.93 6.78 0.72
CA ARG A 336 7.80 7.04 1.87
C ARG A 336 6.99 7.40 3.12
N GLU A 337 5.94 8.19 2.95
CA GLU A 337 5.01 8.57 4.01
C GLU A 337 4.24 7.36 4.55
N VAL A 338 3.80 6.44 3.68
CA VAL A 338 3.19 5.16 4.08
C VAL A 338 4.15 4.33 4.93
N ILE A 339 5.45 4.30 4.59
CA ILE A 339 6.46 3.57 5.39
C ILE A 339 6.67 4.28 6.74
N LEU A 340 6.80 5.60 6.74
CA LEU A 340 7.03 6.41 7.94
C LEU A 340 5.83 6.35 8.91
N SER A 341 4.60 6.31 8.40
CA SER A 341 3.39 6.29 9.22
C SER A 341 3.32 5.07 10.15
N TYR A 342 3.83 3.90 9.74
CA TYR A 342 3.91 2.73 10.61
C TYR A 342 4.81 2.99 11.82
N ARG A 343 5.91 3.70 11.61
CA ARG A 343 6.80 4.07 12.71
C ARG A 343 6.14 5.06 13.66
N LEU A 344 5.47 6.06 13.09
CA LEU A 344 4.70 7.05 13.84
C LEU A 344 3.60 6.40 14.69
N LEU A 345 2.82 5.48 14.10
CA LEU A 345 1.71 4.79 14.77
C LEU A 345 2.20 3.78 15.82
N PHE A 346 3.22 2.98 15.49
CA PHE A 346 3.59 1.82 16.31
C PHE A 346 4.99 1.92 16.90
N ALA A 347 6.01 2.16 16.06
CA ALA A 347 7.40 1.96 16.47
C ALA A 347 7.89 2.93 17.54
N GLN A 348 7.36 4.14 17.61
CA GLN A 348 7.84 5.16 18.54
C GLN A 348 7.33 4.97 19.97
N ASP A 349 6.21 4.26 20.14
CA ASP A 349 5.62 4.00 21.46
C ASP A 349 5.73 2.51 21.86
N ALA A 350 6.31 2.25 23.03
CA ALA A 350 6.56 0.89 23.51
C ALA A 350 5.27 0.07 23.65
N ARG A 351 4.18 0.71 24.05
CA ARG A 351 2.90 0.03 24.21
C ARG A 351 2.26 -0.28 22.87
N SER A 352 2.35 0.63 21.90
CA SER A 352 1.89 0.41 20.54
C SER A 352 2.64 -0.75 19.87
N ARG A 353 3.96 -0.86 20.05
CA ARG A 353 4.75 -2.03 19.62
C ARG A 353 4.27 -3.34 20.25
N TYR A 354 3.97 -3.32 21.55
CA TYR A 354 3.42 -4.48 22.26
C TYR A 354 2.06 -4.89 21.70
N LEU A 355 1.13 -3.95 21.55
CA LEU A 355 -0.21 -4.17 21.02
C LEU A 355 -0.16 -4.70 19.59
N PHE A 356 0.72 -4.15 18.75
CA PHE A 356 0.96 -4.65 17.41
C PHE A 356 1.42 -6.12 17.44
N SER A 357 2.47 -6.42 18.20
CA SER A 357 3.09 -7.75 18.23
C SER A 357 2.16 -8.82 18.82
N HIS A 358 1.35 -8.47 19.83
CA HIS A 358 0.52 -9.42 20.56
C HIS A 358 -0.90 -9.56 20.02
N ASN A 359 -1.49 -8.49 19.48
CA ASN A 359 -2.87 -8.46 19.05
C ASN A 359 -2.95 -8.37 17.53
N GLU A 360 -2.41 -7.31 16.93
CA GLU A 360 -2.59 -7.04 15.50
C GLU A 360 -1.89 -8.06 14.62
N MET A 361 -0.68 -8.51 14.98
CA MET A 361 0.02 -9.57 14.26
C MET A 361 -0.76 -10.89 14.29
N LYS A 362 -1.48 -11.19 15.38
CA LYS A 362 -2.35 -12.37 15.44
C LYS A 362 -3.59 -12.18 14.57
N ARG A 363 -4.19 -10.98 14.56
CA ARG A 363 -5.34 -10.65 13.70
C ARG A 363 -4.95 -10.75 12.22
N LEU A 364 -3.79 -10.22 11.84
CA LEU A 364 -3.20 -10.35 10.51
C LEU A 364 -3.02 -11.81 10.12
N LYS A 365 -2.38 -12.61 10.97
CA LYS A 365 -2.20 -14.05 10.71
C LYS A 365 -3.51 -14.83 10.63
N LYS A 366 -4.53 -14.40 11.37
CA LYS A 366 -5.87 -15.00 11.28
C LYS A 366 -6.56 -14.64 9.96
N LYS A 367 -6.45 -13.38 9.51
CA LYS A 367 -7.08 -12.88 8.28
C LYS A 367 -6.39 -13.40 7.02
N TYR A 368 -5.06 -13.31 6.97
CA TYR A 368 -4.25 -13.61 5.79
C TYR A 368 -3.53 -14.97 5.86
N GLY A 369 -3.70 -15.72 6.96
CA GLY A 369 -3.03 -16.99 7.18
C GLY A 369 -1.58 -16.84 7.62
N ARG A 370 -0.71 -17.76 7.23
CA ARG A 370 0.71 -17.74 7.66
C ARG A 370 1.54 -16.64 6.99
N VAL A 371 1.00 -16.00 5.96
CA VAL A 371 1.72 -15.07 5.10
C VAL A 371 1.39 -13.66 5.55
N THR A 372 2.33 -13.04 6.25
CA THR A 372 2.26 -11.64 6.63
C THR A 372 3.50 -10.95 6.12
N ASP A 373 3.38 -9.70 5.67
CA ASP A 373 4.53 -8.93 5.21
C ASP A 373 5.60 -8.85 6.32
N PRO A 374 6.82 -9.35 6.09
CA PRO A 374 7.87 -9.36 7.11
C PRO A 374 8.32 -7.95 7.48
N LEU A 375 8.20 -6.97 6.57
CA LEU A 375 8.54 -5.58 6.82
C LEU A 375 7.61 -4.95 7.86
N LEU A 376 6.35 -5.40 8.00
CA LEU A 376 5.48 -4.92 9.08
C LEU A 376 6.05 -5.22 10.46
N LYS A 377 6.67 -6.39 10.65
CA LYS A 377 7.29 -6.74 11.94
C LYS A 377 8.43 -5.78 12.26
N LEU A 378 9.24 -5.46 11.26
CA LEU A 378 10.36 -4.53 11.38
C LEU A 378 9.88 -3.09 11.62
N LEU A 379 8.94 -2.60 10.81
CA LEU A 379 8.42 -1.23 10.88
C LEU A 379 7.59 -0.94 12.13
N CYS A 380 6.80 -1.90 12.62
CA CYS A 380 5.87 -1.67 13.72
C CYS A 380 6.34 -2.27 15.06
N GLY A 381 7.11 -3.36 15.03
CA GLY A 381 7.46 -4.14 16.22
C GLY A 381 8.82 -3.80 16.81
N GLU A 382 9.75 -3.31 16.00
CA GLU A 382 11.12 -3.03 16.44
C GLU A 382 11.31 -1.57 16.84
N LYS A 383 11.98 -1.38 17.98
CA LYS A 383 12.52 -0.06 18.34
C LYS A 383 13.58 0.32 17.29
N PHE A 384 13.78 1.63 17.09
CA PHE A 384 14.89 2.12 16.27
C PHE A 384 16.21 1.45 16.68
N GLY A 385 16.81 0.70 15.75
CA GLY A 385 17.88 -0.26 16.03
C GLY A 385 18.49 -0.83 14.76
N LYS A 386 19.28 -1.91 14.89
CA LYS A 386 20.09 -2.46 13.79
C LYS A 386 19.27 -2.82 12.54
N GLY A 387 18.10 -3.45 12.69
CA GLY A 387 17.26 -3.81 11.55
C GLY A 387 16.78 -2.60 10.74
N ILE A 388 16.39 -1.53 11.43
CA ILE A 388 15.95 -0.28 10.78
C ILE A 388 17.12 0.47 10.14
N LYS A 389 18.29 0.46 10.79
CA LYS A 389 19.51 1.07 10.24
C LYS A 389 20.03 0.37 8.99
N GLN A 390 19.63 -0.88 8.74
CA GLN A 390 19.99 -1.62 7.53
C GLN A 390 19.10 -1.30 6.34
N LEU A 391 17.98 -0.62 6.55
CA LEU A 391 17.10 -0.22 5.46
C LEU A 391 17.72 0.93 4.65
N PRO A 392 17.58 0.93 3.31
CA PRO A 392 18.11 2.01 2.47
C PRO A 392 17.56 3.38 2.88
N THR A 393 18.37 4.43 2.79
CA THR A 393 17.97 5.77 3.24
C THR A 393 16.92 6.39 2.32
N GLU A 394 16.86 5.94 1.06
CA GLU A 394 15.99 6.42 0.01
C GLU A 394 14.50 6.14 0.27
N ILE A 395 14.21 5.18 1.15
CA ILE A 395 12.83 4.83 1.51
C ILE A 395 12.21 5.77 2.55
N TRP A 396 13.02 6.64 3.16
CA TRP A 396 12.58 7.58 4.18
C TRP A 396 12.35 8.98 3.59
N PRO A 397 11.40 9.76 4.11
CA PRO A 397 11.30 11.17 3.77
C PRO A 397 12.56 11.95 4.17
N PHE A 398 13.03 12.85 3.32
CA PHE A 398 14.23 13.66 3.57
C PHE A 398 14.15 14.48 4.85
N SER A 399 12.96 14.96 5.21
CA SER A 399 12.71 15.75 6.42
C SER A 399 13.04 14.98 7.71
N CYS A 400 12.99 13.65 7.66
CA CYS A 400 13.26 12.75 8.78
C CYS A 400 14.70 12.23 8.78
N LEU A 401 15.52 12.61 7.81
CA LEU A 401 16.92 12.22 7.73
C LEU A 401 17.81 13.28 8.39
N ARG A 402 18.80 12.82 9.18
CA ARG A 402 19.84 13.65 9.79
C ARG A 402 21.17 12.92 9.77
N TYR A 403 22.26 13.68 9.69
CA TYR A 403 23.59 13.14 9.92
C TYR A 403 23.73 12.73 11.40
N GLN A 404 24.13 11.48 11.62
CA GLN A 404 24.46 10.95 12.94
C GLN A 404 25.98 11.07 13.18
N ASP A 405 26.45 10.81 14.41
CA ASP A 405 27.85 10.98 14.86
C ASP A 405 28.94 10.33 13.99
N ASN A 406 28.57 9.42 13.08
CA ASN A 406 29.46 8.74 12.15
C ASN A 406 29.40 9.33 10.72
N ASP A 407 28.83 10.52 10.53
CA ASP A 407 28.53 11.14 9.24
C ASP A 407 27.61 10.31 8.32
N GLU A 408 26.98 9.27 8.84
CA GLU A 408 25.98 8.48 8.13
C GLU A 408 24.61 9.16 8.23
N LEU A 409 23.96 9.35 7.07
CA LEU A 409 22.60 9.87 6.99
C LEU A 409 21.62 8.80 7.50
N GLY A 410 20.94 9.06 8.61
CA GLY A 410 20.05 8.12 9.25
C GLY A 410 18.67 8.69 9.52
N LEU A 411 17.67 7.81 9.64
CA LEU A 411 16.34 8.17 10.09
C LEU A 411 16.39 8.63 11.55
N VAL A 412 15.79 9.79 11.83
CA VAL A 412 15.59 10.31 13.18
C VAL A 412 14.11 10.37 13.50
N GLU A 413 13.74 9.72 14.59
CA GLU A 413 12.38 9.78 15.14
C GLU A 413 12.19 11.08 15.92
N GLN A 414 11.11 11.80 15.62
CA GLN A 414 10.79 13.09 16.21
C GLN A 414 9.55 12.96 17.09
N SER A 415 9.45 13.74 18.15
CA SER A 415 8.21 13.78 18.97
C SER A 415 7.07 14.55 18.30
N THR A 416 7.42 15.37 17.31
CA THR A 416 6.54 16.25 16.57
C THR A 416 6.92 16.22 15.11
N TYR A 417 5.95 16.06 14.23
CA TYR A 417 6.11 16.13 12.77
C TYR A 417 5.29 17.32 12.24
N ILE A 418 5.67 17.87 11.10
CA ILE A 418 4.92 18.90 10.38
C ILE A 418 4.16 18.20 9.27
N ASP A 419 2.82 18.25 9.31
CA ASP A 419 2.01 17.52 8.34
C ASP A 419 2.28 17.89 6.88
N THR A 420 2.56 19.15 6.55
CA THR A 420 2.84 19.57 5.17
C THR A 420 4.25 19.24 4.69
N LEU A 421 5.21 19.07 5.61
CA LEU A 421 6.62 18.82 5.27
C LEU A 421 6.97 17.33 5.33
N ASP A 422 6.56 16.66 6.40
CA ASP A 422 6.85 15.26 6.64
C ASP A 422 5.82 14.33 5.97
N PHE A 423 4.58 14.82 5.78
CA PHE A 423 3.47 14.05 5.24
C PHE A 423 2.64 14.81 4.18
N PRO A 424 3.22 15.35 3.11
CA PRO A 424 2.48 16.15 2.14
C PRO A 424 1.26 15.44 1.53
N ALA A 425 1.27 14.11 1.42
CA ALA A 425 0.12 13.33 0.98
C ALA A 425 -0.81 12.92 2.15
N LEU A 426 -0.24 12.34 3.21
CA LEU A 426 -0.99 11.72 4.32
C LEU A 426 -1.33 12.68 5.46
N GLY A 427 -0.81 13.91 5.42
CA GLY A 427 -0.87 14.88 6.51
C GLY A 427 -2.31 15.27 6.88
N SER A 428 -3.19 15.43 5.89
CA SER A 428 -4.61 15.70 6.12
C SER A 428 -5.31 14.55 6.86
N ARG A 429 -4.99 13.30 6.52
CA ARG A 429 -5.52 12.10 7.17
C ARG A 429 -5.00 11.98 8.62
N LEU A 430 -3.70 12.18 8.82
CA LEU A 430 -3.06 12.19 10.15
C LEU A 430 -3.62 13.31 11.03
N ARG A 431 -3.84 14.50 10.47
CA ARG A 431 -4.45 15.63 11.18
C ARG A 431 -5.87 15.30 11.64
N SER A 432 -6.68 14.68 10.78
CA SER A 432 -8.04 14.23 11.16
C SER A 432 -8.01 13.23 12.32
N ILE A 433 -7.07 12.29 12.30
CA ILE A 433 -6.84 11.33 13.40
C ILE A 433 -6.42 12.06 14.68
N GLN A 434 -5.50 13.03 14.59
CA GLN A 434 -5.07 13.83 15.72
C GLN A 434 -6.22 14.65 16.32
N ILE A 435 -7.00 15.34 15.48
CA ILE A 435 -8.16 16.12 15.92
C ILE A 435 -9.17 15.21 16.63
N PHE A 436 -9.43 14.02 16.07
CA PHE A 436 -10.29 13.03 16.72
C PHE A 436 -9.75 12.62 18.09
N SER A 437 -8.47 12.26 18.17
CA SER A 437 -7.81 11.85 19.42
C SER A 437 -7.83 12.95 20.49
N GLN A 438 -7.56 14.20 20.09
CA GLN A 438 -7.59 15.37 20.98
C GLN A 438 -8.99 15.69 21.50
N ARG A 439 -10.04 15.41 20.72
CA ARG A 439 -11.44 15.58 21.15
C ARG A 439 -11.90 14.49 22.12
N GLN A 440 -11.17 13.39 22.25
CA GLN A 440 -11.49 12.37 23.25
C GLN A 440 -10.96 12.80 24.63
N ASP A 441 -11.86 13.31 25.45
CA ASP A 441 -11.57 13.60 26.85
C ASP A 441 -11.43 12.29 27.65
N PRO A 442 -10.39 12.13 28.48
CA PRO A 442 -10.26 10.99 29.37
C PRO A 442 -11.34 11.06 30.45
N SER A 443 -12.47 10.40 30.23
CA SER A 443 -13.61 10.43 31.16
C SER A 443 -13.41 9.64 32.45
N LEU A 444 -12.43 8.73 32.49
CA LEU A 444 -12.15 7.89 33.66
C LEU A 444 -10.83 8.30 34.33
N VAL A 445 -10.79 8.25 35.66
CA VAL A 445 -9.55 8.47 36.46
C VAL A 445 -8.43 7.52 36.02
N ARG A 446 -8.77 6.30 35.62
CA ARG A 446 -7.81 5.34 35.05
C ARG A 446 -7.22 5.82 33.72
N ASP A 447 -8.01 6.52 32.93
CA ASP A 447 -7.57 7.04 31.63
C ASP A 447 -6.71 8.29 31.84
N MET A 448 -7.06 9.17 32.80
CA MET A 448 -6.17 10.25 33.26
C MET A 448 -4.81 9.73 33.75
N TRP A 449 -4.80 8.59 34.46
CA TRP A 449 -3.56 7.99 34.95
C TRP A 449 -2.65 7.50 33.81
N ARG A 450 -3.25 7.06 32.70
CA ARG A 450 -2.55 6.57 31.49
C ARG A 450 -2.24 7.66 30.47
N ASP A 451 -2.96 8.78 30.52
CA ASP A 451 -2.79 9.87 29.57
C ASP A 451 -1.47 10.61 29.80
N ARG A 452 -0.52 10.43 28.88
CA ARG A 452 0.78 11.12 28.88
C ARG A 452 0.81 12.36 27.98
N ARG A 453 -0.32 12.72 27.35
CA ARG A 453 -0.36 13.83 26.38
C ARG A 453 -0.10 15.19 27.05
N ASN A 454 -0.56 15.37 28.29
CA ASN A 454 -0.35 16.58 29.09
C ASN A 454 0.54 16.28 30.31
N PRO A 455 1.87 16.41 30.22
CA PRO A 455 2.76 16.11 31.34
C PRO A 455 2.44 16.94 32.59
N MET A 456 1.96 18.18 32.39
CA MET A 456 1.56 19.07 33.50
C MET A 456 0.33 18.56 34.24
N GLN A 457 -0.70 18.09 33.54
CA GLN A 457 -1.90 17.53 34.18
C GLN A 457 -1.58 16.20 34.86
N TRP A 458 -0.73 15.38 34.24
CA TRP A 458 -0.26 14.13 34.81
C TRP A 458 0.53 14.37 36.11
N LEU A 459 1.46 15.34 36.12
CA LEU A 459 2.20 15.76 37.32
C LEU A 459 1.28 16.32 38.40
N ALA A 460 0.34 17.20 38.03
CA ALA A 460 -0.63 17.76 38.98
C ALA A 460 -1.51 16.68 39.61
N PHE A 461 -1.97 15.71 38.82
CA PHE A 461 -2.72 14.54 39.31
C PHE A 461 -1.90 13.76 40.35
N TRP A 462 -0.65 13.45 40.07
CA TRP A 462 0.22 12.76 41.03
C TRP A 462 0.53 13.59 42.26
N ALA A 463 0.74 14.90 42.12
CA ALA A 463 0.96 15.79 43.25
C ALA A 463 -0.25 15.78 44.19
N VAL A 464 -1.47 15.90 43.64
CA VAL A 464 -2.71 15.83 44.43
C VAL A 464 -2.89 14.45 45.08
N LEU A 465 -2.60 13.37 44.36
CA LEU A 465 -2.71 12.00 44.89
C LEU A 465 -1.75 11.78 46.06
N TRP A 466 -0.49 12.21 45.95
CA TRP A 466 0.49 12.08 47.02
C TRP A 466 0.19 12.99 48.20
N ILE A 467 -0.07 14.28 47.96
CA ILE A 467 -0.34 15.24 49.03
C ILE A 467 -1.64 14.85 49.76
N GLY A 468 -2.72 14.60 49.01
CA GLY A 468 -4.00 14.18 49.57
C GLY A 468 -3.90 12.84 50.31
N GLY A 469 -3.14 11.87 49.77
CA GLY A 469 -2.90 10.59 50.43
C GLY A 469 -2.18 10.75 51.77
N VAL A 470 -1.14 11.58 51.83
CA VAL A 470 -0.41 11.87 53.08
C VAL A 470 -1.32 12.57 54.10
N THR A 471 -2.14 13.54 53.69
CA THR A 471 -3.06 14.24 54.60
C THR A 471 -4.09 13.27 55.21
N ILE A 472 -4.62 12.33 54.45
CA ILE A 472 -5.56 11.32 54.95
C ILE A 472 -4.87 10.41 55.98
N ILE A 473 -3.65 9.94 55.71
CA ILE A 473 -2.90 9.10 56.63
C ILE A 473 -2.65 9.83 57.96
N ILE A 474 -2.25 11.11 57.90
CA ILE A 474 -2.05 11.94 59.09
C ILE A 474 -3.36 12.10 59.86
N GLY A 475 -4.47 12.36 59.18
CA GLY A 475 -5.79 12.49 59.82
C GLY A 475 -6.23 11.21 60.53
N VAL A 476 -6.01 10.05 59.92
CA VAL A 476 -6.29 8.74 60.54
C VAL A 476 -5.41 8.52 61.77
N ALA A 477 -4.12 8.85 61.70
CA ALA A 477 -3.21 8.73 62.83
C ALA A 477 -3.65 9.62 64.01
N GLN A 478 -4.04 10.86 63.74
CA GLN A 478 -4.57 11.78 64.74
C GLN A 478 -5.86 11.25 65.38
N LEU A 479 -6.77 10.69 64.57
CA LEU A 479 -8.01 10.09 65.05
C LEU A 479 -7.73 8.89 66.00
N ILE A 480 -6.77 8.03 65.64
CA ILE A 480 -6.38 6.90 66.48
C ILE A 480 -5.82 7.38 67.83
N VAL A 481 -4.94 8.38 67.82
CA VAL A 481 -4.38 8.97 69.05
C VAL A 481 -5.51 9.54 69.92
N ALA A 482 -6.44 10.27 69.33
CA ALA A 482 -7.59 10.84 70.05
C ALA A 482 -8.48 9.76 70.69
N ILE A 483 -8.71 8.63 70.01
CA ILE A 483 -9.49 7.50 70.56
C ILE A 483 -8.76 6.86 71.74
N ILE A 484 -7.43 6.68 71.63
CA ILE A 484 -6.62 6.11 72.73
C ILE A 484 -6.66 7.02 73.95
N ASP A 485 -6.58 8.34 73.76
CA ASP A 485 -6.62 9.30 74.86
C ASP A 485 -8.02 9.41 75.48
N ALA A 486 -9.09 9.26 74.69
CA ALA A 486 -10.46 9.24 75.21
C ALA A 486 -10.82 7.94 75.96
N ALA A 487 -10.09 6.86 75.74
CA ALA A 487 -10.30 5.57 76.40
C ALA A 487 -9.56 5.41 77.74
N LYS A 488 -8.64 6.34 78.07
CA LYS A 488 -7.98 6.44 79.37
C LYS A 488 -8.79 7.32 80.31
#